data_AF-A0A843HLC0-F1
#
_entry.id   AF-A0A843HLC0-F1
#
_cell.length_a   1.000
_cell.length_b   1.000
_cell.length_c   1.000
_cell.angle_alpha   90.00
_cell.angle_beta   90.00
_cell.angle_gamma   90.00
#
_symmetry.space_group_name_H-M   'P 1'
#
loop_
_entity.id
_entity.type
_entity.pdbx_description
1 polymer ?
#
loop_
_entity_poly.entity_id
_entity_poly.type
_entity_poly.pdbx_seq_one_letter_code
_entity_poly.pdbx_strand_id
1 'polypeptide(L)'
;MALTKLTTNLNNIQALHDRPNTSDGLTADELKERFDRAGNDIKDYINNTLTEELDSAITNTYTETEIDNMISTINDNITAINNTIANLQPKITYGTGTPTGGNNGDIYIKYSS
;
A
#
# COMPACT_ATOMS: atom_id res chain seq x y z
N MET A 1 -8.85 -6.44 11.63
CA MET A 1 -9.96 -5.49 11.47
C MET A 1 -11.24 -6.28 11.25
N ALA A 2 -12.37 -5.80 11.77
CA ALA A 2 -13.68 -6.42 11.49
C ALA A 2 -14.47 -5.43 10.64
N LEU A 3 -14.94 -5.88 9.49
CA LEU A 3 -15.83 -5.10 8.62
C LEU A 3 -17.20 -4.95 9.29
N THR A 4 -17.82 -3.79 9.14
CA THR A 4 -19.18 -3.53 9.63
C THR A 4 -20.14 -4.45 8.90
N LYS A 5 -21.05 -5.12 9.62
CA LYS A 5 -22.04 -6.03 9.03
C LYS A 5 -23.28 -5.26 8.60
N LEU A 6 -23.88 -5.64 7.47
CA LEU A 6 -25.24 -5.23 7.12
C LEU A 6 -26.22 -5.83 8.12
N THR A 7 -26.80 -5.00 8.97
CA THR A 7 -27.80 -5.40 9.99
C THR A 7 -29.20 -4.88 9.72
N THR A 8 -29.36 -4.07 8.67
CA THR A 8 -30.66 -3.56 8.21
C THR A 8 -31.59 -4.71 7.85
N ASN A 9 -32.86 -4.63 8.30
CA ASN A 9 -33.86 -5.62 7.95
C ASN A 9 -34.34 -5.43 6.51
N LEU A 10 -33.93 -6.34 5.63
CA LEU A 10 -34.28 -6.31 4.21
C LEU A 10 -35.65 -6.96 3.91
N ASN A 11 -36.28 -7.61 4.90
CA ASN A 11 -37.60 -8.23 4.74
C ASN A 11 -38.73 -7.18 4.80
N ASN A 12 -38.56 -6.02 4.16
CA ASN A 12 -39.50 -4.90 4.23
C ASN A 12 -40.84 -5.17 3.52
N ILE A 13 -40.85 -6.05 2.49
CA ILE A 13 -42.07 -6.49 1.79
C ILE A 13 -42.80 -7.58 2.55
N GLN A 14 -42.07 -8.51 3.16
CA GLN A 14 -42.68 -9.53 4.03
C GLN A 14 -43.31 -8.91 5.28
N ALA A 15 -42.91 -7.70 5.65
CA ALA A 15 -43.52 -6.94 6.74
C ALA A 15 -44.82 -6.22 6.32
N LEU A 16 -45.20 -6.24 5.04
CA LEU A 16 -46.49 -5.72 4.58
C LEU A 16 -47.62 -6.69 4.92
N HIS A 17 -48.83 -6.16 5.00
CA HIS A 17 -50.01 -6.98 5.27
C HIS A 17 -50.40 -7.86 4.06
N ASP A 18 -50.83 -9.10 4.33
CA ASP A 18 -51.22 -10.08 3.29
C ASP A 18 -52.36 -9.59 2.39
N ARG A 19 -53.22 -8.72 2.93
CA ARG A 19 -54.28 -8.05 2.17
C ARG A 19 -53.79 -6.69 1.67
N PRO A 20 -53.71 -6.47 0.34
CA PRO A 20 -53.14 -5.26 -0.24
C PRO A 20 -53.79 -3.99 0.32
N ASN A 21 -52.96 -3.10 0.87
CA ASN A 21 -53.32 -1.72 1.26
C ASN A 21 -54.57 -1.56 2.15
N THR A 22 -54.90 -2.57 2.96
CA THR A 22 -56.10 -2.54 3.82
C THR A 22 -55.81 -2.06 5.24
N SER A 23 -54.62 -2.36 5.76
CA SER A 23 -54.14 -1.90 7.08
C SER A 23 -53.04 -0.84 6.96
N ASP A 24 -52.26 -0.91 5.87
CA ASP A 24 -51.00 -0.15 5.77
C ASP A 24 -51.22 1.28 5.25
N GLY A 25 -52.37 1.55 4.59
CA GLY A 25 -52.78 2.88 4.14
C GLY A 25 -51.82 3.58 3.18
N LEU A 26 -50.96 2.81 2.51
CA LEU A 26 -49.90 3.31 1.64
C LEU A 26 -50.49 3.81 0.31
N THR A 27 -49.99 4.96 -0.14
CA THR A 27 -50.15 5.40 -1.52
C THR A 27 -49.37 4.48 -2.47
N ALA A 28 -49.67 4.56 -3.76
CA ALA A 28 -48.94 3.79 -4.77
C ALA A 28 -47.44 4.13 -4.77
N ASP A 29 -47.08 5.38 -4.54
CA ASP A 29 -45.68 5.82 -4.52
C ASP A 29 -44.94 5.28 -3.30
N GLU A 30 -45.54 5.35 -2.11
CA GLU A 30 -44.96 4.78 -0.89
C GLU A 30 -44.81 3.26 -0.98
N LEU A 31 -45.75 2.58 -1.64
CA LEU A 31 -45.65 1.15 -1.91
C LEU A 31 -44.44 0.85 -2.80
N LYS A 32 -44.28 1.59 -3.91
CA LYS A 32 -43.12 1.42 -4.81
C LYS A 32 -41.81 1.69 -4.10
N GLU A 33 -41.74 2.74 -3.30
CA GLU A 33 -40.56 3.04 -2.49
C GLU A 33 -40.22 1.88 -1.54
N ARG A 34 -41.24 1.24 -0.97
CA ARG A 34 -41.04 0.06 -0.11
C ARG A 34 -40.48 -1.12 -0.88
N PHE A 35 -40.99 -1.39 -2.09
CA PHE A 35 -40.44 -2.41 -3.00
C PHE A 35 -38.97 -2.18 -3.33
N ASP A 36 -38.57 -0.93 -3.53
CA ASP A 36 -37.21 -0.58 -3.90
C ASP A 36 -36.26 -0.51 -2.69
N ARG A 37 -36.80 -0.38 -1.47
CA ARG A 37 -36.03 -0.10 -0.24
C ARG A 37 -34.90 -1.10 0.01
N ALA A 38 -35.16 -2.40 -0.07
CA ALA A 38 -34.12 -3.41 0.21
C ALA A 38 -32.94 -3.28 -0.76
N GLY A 39 -33.23 -3.05 -2.06
CA GLY A 39 -32.20 -2.85 -3.07
C GLY A 39 -31.38 -1.59 -2.80
N ASN A 40 -32.05 -0.50 -2.41
CA ASN A 40 -31.39 0.75 -2.06
C ASN A 40 -30.53 0.62 -0.80
N ASP A 41 -31.02 -0.04 0.26
CA ASP A 41 -30.28 -0.27 1.50
C ASP A 41 -29.02 -1.12 1.25
N ILE A 42 -29.11 -2.16 0.41
CA ILE A 42 -27.95 -2.98 0.01
C ILE A 42 -26.95 -2.13 -0.79
N LYS A 43 -27.45 -1.35 -1.77
CA LYS A 43 -26.61 -0.51 -2.61
C LYS A 43 -25.85 0.53 -1.77
N ASP A 44 -26.52 1.14 -0.80
CA ASP A 44 -25.93 2.11 0.11
C ASP A 44 -24.84 1.45 0.96
N TYR A 45 -25.16 0.33 1.62
CA TYR A 45 -24.18 -0.39 2.42
C TYR A 45 -22.95 -0.85 1.61
N ILE A 46 -23.13 -1.33 0.38
CA ILE A 46 -22.00 -1.74 -0.46
C ILE A 46 -21.11 -0.54 -0.77
N ASN A 47 -21.67 0.54 -1.32
CA ASN A 47 -20.89 1.65 -1.87
C ASN A 47 -20.36 2.63 -0.82
N ASN A 48 -21.06 2.77 0.30
CA ASN A 48 -20.81 3.81 1.30
C ASN A 48 -20.39 3.24 2.66
N THR A 49 -20.28 1.92 2.80
CA THR A 49 -19.75 1.29 4.02
C THR A 49 -18.71 0.24 3.67
N LEU A 50 -19.09 -0.79 2.93
CA LEU A 50 -18.20 -1.93 2.70
C LEU A 50 -17.00 -1.55 1.82
N THR A 51 -17.21 -0.84 0.72
CA THR A 51 -16.10 -0.44 -0.17
C THR A 51 -15.16 0.55 0.52
N GLU A 52 -15.68 1.52 1.27
CA GLU A 52 -14.84 2.46 2.02
C GLU A 52 -13.98 1.76 3.08
N GLU A 53 -14.56 0.82 3.82
CA GLU A 53 -13.82 0.02 4.80
C GLU A 53 -12.76 -0.87 4.14
N LEU A 54 -13.07 -1.46 2.98
CA LEU A 54 -12.12 -2.25 2.20
C LEU A 54 -10.98 -1.39 1.66
N ASP A 55 -11.29 -0.23 1.08
CA ASP A 55 -10.28 0.71 0.59
C ASP A 55 -9.36 1.13 1.74
N SER A 56 -9.90 1.50 2.90
CA SER A 56 -9.10 1.83 4.08
C SER A 56 -8.23 0.65 4.57
N ALA A 57 -8.77 -0.57 4.56
CA ALA A 57 -8.03 -1.76 4.98
C ALA A 57 -6.88 -2.10 4.01
N ILE A 58 -7.11 -1.95 2.70
CA ILE A 58 -6.16 -2.29 1.62
C ILE A 58 -5.11 -1.17 1.44
N THR A 59 -5.46 0.09 1.72
CA THR A 59 -4.58 1.27 1.57
C THR A 59 -3.42 1.29 2.58
N ASN A 60 -3.30 0.31 3.48
CA ASN A 60 -2.10 0.14 4.33
C ASN A 60 -0.86 -0.39 3.58
N THR A 61 -0.80 -0.20 2.26
CA THR A 61 0.34 -0.55 1.41
C THR A 61 1.06 0.74 1.03
N TYR A 62 2.38 0.80 1.17
CA TYR A 62 3.16 1.95 0.72
C TYR A 62 2.77 2.33 -0.70
N THR A 63 2.46 3.60 -0.93
CA THR A 63 2.19 4.14 -2.27
C THR A 63 3.42 3.94 -3.15
N GLU A 64 3.22 3.84 -4.47
CA GLU A 64 4.34 3.77 -5.43
C GLU A 64 5.33 4.93 -5.22
N THR A 65 4.81 6.13 -4.93
CA THR A 65 5.62 7.31 -4.61
C THR A 65 6.47 7.13 -3.34
N GLU A 66 5.93 6.54 -2.28
CA GLU A 66 6.70 6.25 -1.06
C GLU A 66 7.81 5.23 -1.34
N ILE A 67 7.50 4.19 -2.13
CA ILE A 67 8.48 3.19 -2.57
C ILE A 67 9.59 3.84 -3.40
N ASP A 68 9.24 4.72 -4.35
CA ASP A 68 10.20 5.43 -5.20
C ASP A 68 11.13 6.33 -4.38
N ASN A 69 10.58 7.05 -3.39
CA ASN A 69 11.36 7.89 -2.49
C ASN A 69 12.36 7.05 -1.66
N MET A 70 11.92 5.88 -1.18
CA MET A 70 12.79 4.93 -0.48
C MET A 70 13.90 4.41 -1.38
N ILE A 71 13.58 4.02 -2.62
CA ILE A 71 14.56 3.55 -3.61
C ILE A 71 15.57 4.63 -3.95
N SER A 72 15.12 5.88 -4.18
CA SER A 72 16.01 7.02 -4.43
C SER A 72 17.00 7.20 -3.29
N THR A 73 16.51 7.22 -2.04
CA THR A 73 17.35 7.36 -0.84
C THR A 73 18.38 6.24 -0.73
N ILE A 74 17.99 5.00 -1.03
CA ILE A 74 18.91 3.85 -1.04
C ILE A 74 20.00 4.03 -2.11
N ASN A 75 19.63 4.46 -3.33
CA ASN A 75 20.57 4.68 -4.42
C ASN A 75 21.57 5.79 -4.12
N ASP A 76 21.13 6.87 -3.48
CA ASP A 76 22.00 7.97 -3.04
C ASP A 76 23.03 7.47 -2.01
N ASN A 77 22.57 6.69 -1.03
CA ASN A 77 23.44 6.09 -0.02
C ASN A 77 24.46 5.12 -0.64
N ILE A 78 24.04 4.26 -1.57
CA ILE A 78 24.94 3.35 -2.31
C ILE A 78 26.00 4.14 -3.08
N THR A 79 25.60 5.23 -3.73
CA THR A 79 26.52 6.10 -4.47
C THR A 79 27.57 6.72 -3.53
N ALA A 80 27.15 7.23 -2.38
CA ALA A 80 28.07 7.79 -1.38
C ALA A 80 29.07 6.76 -0.85
N ILE A 81 28.60 5.53 -0.58
CA ILE A 81 29.45 4.42 -0.15
C ILE A 81 30.47 4.07 -1.23
N ASN A 82 30.04 3.92 -2.48
CA ASN A 82 30.93 3.59 -3.60
C ASN A 82 32.03 4.64 -3.79
N ASN A 83 31.69 5.92 -3.67
CA ASN A 83 32.67 7.00 -3.72
C ASN A 83 33.67 6.92 -2.56
N THR A 84 33.19 6.61 -1.36
CA THR A 84 34.06 6.44 -0.17
C THR A 84 35.02 5.28 -0.37
N ILE A 85 34.54 4.12 -0.85
CA ILE A 85 35.37 2.95 -1.14
C ILE A 85 36.41 3.27 -2.21
N ALA A 86 36.02 3.95 -3.30
CA ALA A 86 36.94 4.35 -4.36
C ALA A 86 38.07 5.25 -3.83
N ASN A 87 37.76 6.14 -2.89
CA ASN A 87 38.75 7.01 -2.25
C ASN A 87 39.65 6.27 -1.24
N LEU A 88 39.14 5.20 -0.60
CA LEU A 88 39.92 4.36 0.32
C LEU A 88 40.77 3.30 -0.40
N GLN A 89 40.44 2.98 -1.65
CA GLN A 89 41.19 2.06 -2.51
C GLN A 89 42.00 2.84 -3.55
N PRO A 90 43.10 3.52 -3.18
CA PRO A 90 43.96 4.17 -4.16
C PRO A 90 44.45 3.13 -5.19
N LYS A 91 44.20 3.42 -6.46
CA LYS A 91 44.56 2.55 -7.58
C LYS A 91 46.06 2.27 -7.54
N ILE A 92 46.43 1.00 -7.32
CA ILE A 92 47.81 0.54 -7.43
C ILE A 92 48.15 0.53 -8.92
N THR A 93 48.92 1.51 -9.38
CA THR A 93 49.27 1.64 -10.81
C THR A 93 50.33 0.63 -11.23
N TYR A 94 51.21 0.24 -10.30
CA TYR A 94 52.26 -0.74 -10.53
C TYR A 94 52.51 -1.55 -9.25
N GLY A 95 52.46 -2.87 -9.35
CA GLY A 95 53.26 -3.72 -8.47
C GLY A 95 54.69 -3.71 -9.00
N THR A 96 55.68 -3.56 -8.13
CA THR A 96 57.05 -3.87 -8.54
C THR A 96 57.10 -5.37 -8.85
N GLY A 97 57.64 -5.76 -10.02
CA GLY A 97 57.73 -7.18 -10.43
C GLY A 97 58.48 -8.07 -9.42
N THR A 98 59.16 -7.43 -8.47
CA THR A 98 59.73 -8.00 -7.25
C THR A 98 59.29 -7.15 -6.06
N PRO A 99 58.55 -7.69 -5.07
CA PRO A 99 58.30 -6.97 -3.81
C PRO A 99 59.66 -6.65 -3.19
N THR A 100 60.02 -5.36 -3.10
CA THR A 100 61.23 -5.00 -2.36
C THR A 100 60.86 -5.03 -0.90
N GLY A 101 61.09 -6.18 -0.25
CA GLY A 101 61.01 -6.27 1.20
C GLY A 101 61.96 -5.24 1.79
N GLY A 102 61.41 -4.24 2.48
CA GLY A 102 62.23 -3.40 3.36
C GLY A 102 62.95 -4.26 4.41
N ASN A 103 63.81 -3.65 5.22
CA ASN A 103 64.60 -4.34 6.25
C ASN A 103 63.78 -5.20 7.25
N ASN A 104 62.45 -5.07 7.23
CA ASN A 104 61.49 -5.81 8.07
C ASN A 104 60.37 -6.54 7.28
N GLY A 105 60.49 -6.75 5.96
CA GLY A 105 59.48 -7.48 5.17
C GLY A 105 58.29 -6.64 4.68
N ASP A 106 58.37 -5.31 4.82
CA ASP A 106 57.35 -4.39 4.30
C ASP A 106 57.34 -4.35 2.77
N ILE A 107 56.14 -4.38 2.17
CA ILE A 107 55.92 -4.23 0.73
C ILE A 107 55.53 -2.77 0.45
N TYR A 108 56.35 -2.04 -0.29
CA TYR A 108 56.04 -0.66 -0.70
C TYR A 108 55.15 -0.65 -1.95
N ILE A 109 53.94 -0.10 -1.81
CA ILE A 109 53.01 0.09 -2.91
C ILE A 109 53.04 1.57 -3.32
N LYS A 110 53.42 1.87 -4.57
CA LYS A 110 53.41 3.24 -5.11
C LYS A 110 52.01 3.54 -5.66
N TYR A 111 51.30 4.47 -5.02
CA TYR A 111 50.03 5.00 -5.52
C TYR A 111 50.27 5.98 -6.69
N SER A 112 49.36 6.03 -7.67
CA SER A 112 49.35 7.14 -8.64
C SER A 112 48.99 8.43 -7.92
N SER A 113 49.85 9.44 -8.04
CA SER A 113 49.54 10.85 -7.77
C SER A 113 48.50 11.38 -8.75
#